data_AF-A0A2T0B9W0-F1
#
_entry.id   AF-A0A2T0B9W0-F1
#
_cell.length_a   1.000
_cell.length_b   1.000
_cell.length_c   1.000
_cell.angle_alpha   90.00
_cell.angle_beta   90.00
_cell.angle_gamma   90.00
#
_symmetry.space_group_name_H-M   'P 1'
#
loop_
_entity.id
_entity.type
_entity.pdbx_description
1 polymer ?
#
loop_
_entity_poly.entity_id
_entity_poly.type
_entity_poly.pdbx_seq_one_letter_code
_entity_poly.pdbx_strand_id
1 'polypeptide(L)'
;MILIIGISGTFILFRGLGSLIGAWIKRKGSSSTGLFVFTGRQLQENVLNQWGSLAISSLLILMAMVCFAYGISTALNNSAASDRTVDFTFKGSEKEVVSVLASDKLKPYVKDYYAMRLDFFRTSDVKISKNTASCIFSWSELEDSISKEKNSDEKDNLLRDLSYQDGPYLISLSSFNALLKSINKAPIILGDNEAAMYSSEVFSYSHDILRRVLQSNPTVSMGEKQYKLASTLYTSNIVADRAITFSYALIVTDDAFNAFAEGSQDSYLWNMVLTSDFVKEKGLMQAMYQVDELLNTSGLDYESYLASMGRQLFYTVAGSYTTFYLGIMFLIIANTVLGLKFLMQQKSTRHRYSTVAILGASVESLCSSARIQIWIYFGLAISVALISSIFGIWSMLDAFPNSISINKSTSTVVISLIVFIVFELCYIWMIQRKSDEEIKKLKEIG
;
A
#
# COMPACT_ATOMS: atom_id res chain seq x y z
N MET A 1 -19.54 5.42 -8.21
CA MET A 1 -20.16 6.75 -8.25
C MET A 1 -19.14 7.89 -8.09
N ILE A 2 -18.24 7.81 -7.10
CA ILE A 2 -17.22 8.84 -6.80
C ILE A 2 -16.33 9.17 -8.01
N LEU A 3 -15.82 8.16 -8.74
CA LEU A 3 -14.98 8.37 -9.93
C LEU A 3 -15.69 9.16 -11.04
N ILE A 4 -16.96 8.85 -11.32
CA ILE A 4 -17.75 9.52 -12.37
C ILE A 4 -17.95 11.00 -12.02
N ILE A 5 -18.25 11.28 -10.75
CA ILE A 5 -18.43 12.64 -10.23
C ILE A 5 -17.10 13.40 -10.28
N GLY A 6 -15.99 12.78 -9.85
CA GLY A 6 -14.66 13.40 -9.87
C GLY A 6 -14.18 13.75 -11.28
N ILE A 7 -14.36 12.83 -12.24
CA ILE A 7 -14.05 13.07 -13.65
C ILE A 7 -14.92 14.21 -14.18
N SER A 8 -16.24 14.12 -14.03
CA SER A 8 -17.18 15.14 -14.52
C SER A 8 -16.90 16.52 -13.90
N GLY A 9 -16.62 16.56 -12.61
CA GLY A 9 -16.25 17.77 -11.88
C GLY A 9 -14.97 18.41 -12.43
N THR A 10 -13.96 17.62 -12.76
CA THR A 10 -12.70 18.12 -13.36
C THR A 10 -12.97 18.77 -14.72
N PHE A 11 -13.79 18.15 -15.58
CA PHE A 11 -14.17 18.73 -16.87
C PHE A 11 -14.98 20.02 -16.72
N ILE A 12 -15.93 20.07 -15.78
CA ILE A 12 -16.72 21.27 -15.49
C ILE A 12 -15.82 22.40 -14.95
N LEU A 13 -14.87 22.07 -14.07
CA LEU A 13 -13.92 23.02 -13.49
C LEU A 13 -13.06 23.69 -14.58
N PHE A 14 -12.47 22.90 -15.50
CA PHE A 14 -11.68 23.48 -16.60
C PHE A 14 -12.54 24.28 -17.59
N ARG A 15 -13.78 23.86 -17.83
CA ARG A 15 -14.74 24.64 -18.62
C ARG A 15 -15.05 26.00 -17.96
N GLY A 16 -15.12 26.05 -16.63
CA GLY A 16 -15.35 27.27 -15.86
C GLY A 16 -14.12 28.19 -15.75
N LEU A 17 -12.91 27.63 -15.67
CA LEU A 17 -11.65 28.36 -15.48
C LEU A 17 -11.40 29.42 -16.57
N GLY A 18 -11.75 29.13 -17.82
CA GLY A 18 -11.58 30.09 -18.91
C GLY A 18 -12.40 31.39 -18.74
N SER A 19 -13.53 31.32 -18.03
CA SER A 19 -14.33 32.51 -17.68
C SER A 19 -13.68 33.34 -16.56
N LEU A 20 -13.03 32.69 -15.60
CA LEU A 20 -12.30 33.34 -14.49
C LEU A 20 -11.06 34.08 -15.00
N ILE A 21 -10.32 33.49 -15.94
CA ILE A 21 -9.18 34.15 -16.59
C ILE A 21 -9.67 35.41 -17.32
N GLY A 22 -10.82 35.33 -18.02
CA GLY A 22 -11.44 36.49 -18.65
C GLY A 22 -11.84 37.60 -17.67
N ALA A 23 -12.30 37.25 -16.48
CA ALA A 23 -12.61 38.21 -15.42
C ALA A 23 -11.35 38.86 -14.82
N TRP A 24 -10.26 38.09 -14.67
CA TRP A 24 -8.96 38.60 -14.21
C TRP A 24 -8.36 39.62 -15.18
N ILE A 25 -8.42 39.34 -16.49
CA ILE A 25 -7.95 40.27 -17.54
C ILE A 25 -8.76 41.58 -17.54
N LYS A 26 -10.05 41.54 -17.15
CA LYS A 26 -10.92 42.73 -17.06
C LYS A 26 -10.66 43.59 -15.82
N ARG A 27 -10.08 43.05 -14.74
CA ARG A 27 -9.65 43.82 -13.56
C ARG A 27 -8.32 44.51 -13.86
N LYS A 28 -8.38 45.54 -14.71
CA LYS A 28 -7.23 46.30 -15.19
C LYS A 28 -6.53 47.04 -14.06
N GLY A 29 -5.20 46.94 -13.97
CA GLY A 29 -4.35 47.86 -13.21
C GLY A 29 -3.84 49.00 -14.10
N SER A 30 -3.62 50.20 -13.54
CA SER A 30 -3.16 51.40 -14.26
C SER A 30 -1.87 51.19 -15.08
N SER A 31 -1.04 50.21 -14.71
CA SER A 31 0.26 49.88 -15.32
C SER A 31 0.25 48.74 -16.36
N SER A 32 -0.92 48.27 -16.81
CA SER A 32 -1.00 47.08 -17.70
C SER A 32 -0.53 47.39 -19.13
N THR A 33 0.54 46.74 -19.60
CA THR A 33 1.07 46.91 -20.97
C THR A 33 0.22 46.21 -22.04
N GLY A 34 0.31 46.64 -23.30
CA GLY A 34 -0.38 45.97 -24.42
C GLY A 34 0.00 44.50 -24.58
N LEU A 35 1.25 44.15 -24.27
CA LEU A 35 1.75 42.78 -24.29
C LEU A 35 1.14 41.91 -23.17
N PHE A 36 0.88 42.49 -21.99
CA PHE A 36 0.17 41.79 -20.91
C PHE A 36 -1.26 41.42 -21.32
N VAL A 37 -1.97 42.35 -21.98
CA VAL A 37 -3.34 42.11 -22.48
C VAL A 37 -3.34 41.04 -23.59
N PHE A 38 -2.35 41.07 -24.49
CA PHE A 38 -2.18 40.04 -25.51
C PHE A 38 -1.95 38.66 -24.88
N THR A 39 -0.99 38.57 -23.95
CA THR A 39 -0.66 37.34 -23.22
C THR A 39 -1.88 36.75 -22.51
N GLY A 40 -2.63 37.60 -21.80
CA GLY A 40 -3.84 37.19 -21.10
C GLY A 40 -4.94 36.69 -22.04
N ARG A 41 -5.24 37.42 -23.11
CA ARG A 41 -6.27 37.00 -24.08
C ARG A 41 -5.89 35.70 -24.79
N GLN A 42 -4.62 35.55 -25.15
CA GLN A 42 -4.13 34.33 -25.77
C GLN A 42 -4.22 33.14 -24.82
N LEU A 43 -3.85 33.33 -23.54
CA LEU A 43 -4.03 32.33 -22.50
C LEU A 43 -5.52 31.96 -22.30
N GLN A 44 -6.41 32.96 -22.25
CA GLN A 44 -7.84 32.75 -22.09
C GLN A 44 -8.41 31.91 -23.23
N GLU A 45 -8.09 32.23 -24.48
CA GLU A 45 -8.52 31.46 -25.64
C GLU A 45 -7.91 30.06 -25.69
N ASN A 46 -6.65 29.91 -25.29
CA ASN A 46 -6.01 28.60 -25.21
C ASN A 46 -6.73 27.72 -24.17
N VAL A 47 -7.02 28.24 -22.98
CA VAL A 47 -7.74 27.52 -21.92
C VAL A 47 -9.19 27.24 -22.31
N LEU A 48 -9.90 28.21 -22.89
CA LEU A 48 -11.30 28.07 -23.30
C LEU A 48 -11.51 27.12 -24.49
N ASN A 49 -10.56 27.01 -25.41
CA ASN A 49 -10.69 26.10 -26.55
C ASN A 49 -10.16 24.70 -26.25
N GLN A 50 -9.37 24.54 -25.18
CA GLN A 50 -8.67 23.30 -24.85
C GLN A 50 -8.94 22.80 -23.42
N TRP A 51 -10.07 23.19 -22.83
CA TRP A 51 -10.50 22.73 -21.49
C TRP A 51 -10.52 21.20 -21.38
N GLY A 52 -10.91 20.49 -22.46
CA GLY A 52 -10.92 19.03 -22.48
C GLY A 52 -9.53 18.41 -22.34
N SER A 53 -8.52 18.95 -23.02
CA SER A 53 -7.14 18.43 -22.89
C SER A 53 -6.50 18.80 -21.56
N LEU A 54 -6.83 19.96 -20.99
CA LEU A 54 -6.42 20.32 -19.64
C LEU A 54 -7.00 19.34 -18.61
N ALA A 55 -8.29 19.01 -18.71
CA ALA A 55 -8.95 18.05 -17.85
C ALA A 55 -8.33 16.64 -17.96
N ILE A 56 -8.15 16.14 -19.19
CA ILE A 56 -7.54 14.82 -19.43
C ILE A 56 -6.12 14.76 -18.85
N SER A 57 -5.32 15.80 -19.10
CA SER A 57 -3.92 15.82 -18.62
C SER A 57 -3.85 15.95 -17.11
N SER A 58 -4.73 16.73 -16.48
CA SER A 58 -4.83 16.83 -15.02
C SER A 58 -5.23 15.48 -14.39
N LEU A 59 -6.17 14.75 -14.98
CA LEU A 59 -6.54 13.40 -14.51
C LEU A 59 -5.40 12.39 -14.68
N LEU A 60 -4.63 12.48 -15.77
CA LEU A 60 -3.46 11.62 -15.97
C LEU A 60 -2.34 11.94 -14.97
N ILE A 61 -2.08 13.21 -14.68
CA ILE A 61 -1.13 13.63 -13.64
C ILE A 61 -1.58 13.14 -12.26
N LEU A 62 -2.87 13.26 -11.95
CA LEU A 62 -3.46 12.70 -10.73
C LEU A 62 -3.16 11.19 -10.62
N MET A 63 -3.43 10.43 -11.68
CA MET A 63 -3.16 8.99 -11.69
C MET A 63 -1.67 8.70 -11.53
N ALA A 64 -0.80 9.48 -12.18
CA ALA A 64 0.64 9.35 -12.02
C ALA A 64 1.09 9.57 -10.56
N MET A 65 0.56 10.61 -9.89
CA MET A 65 0.87 10.92 -8.49
C MET A 65 0.41 9.80 -7.55
N VAL A 66 -0.79 9.26 -7.75
CA VAL A 66 -1.27 8.12 -6.97
C VAL A 66 -0.40 6.88 -7.21
N CYS A 67 -0.02 6.60 -8.45
CA CYS A 67 0.88 5.49 -8.78
C CYS A 67 2.28 5.66 -8.15
N PHE A 68 2.85 6.86 -8.16
CA PHE A 68 4.14 7.13 -7.51
C PHE A 68 4.06 6.98 -6.00
N ALA A 69 3.01 7.52 -5.36
CA ALA A 69 2.80 7.37 -3.93
C ALA A 69 2.70 5.89 -3.53
N TYR A 70 1.91 5.10 -4.27
CA TYR A 70 1.78 3.66 -4.02
C TYR A 70 3.08 2.89 -4.28
N GLY A 71 3.76 3.16 -5.40
CA GLY A 71 4.97 2.46 -5.81
C GLY A 71 6.14 2.71 -4.84
N ILE A 72 6.33 3.98 -4.43
CA ILE A 72 7.34 4.35 -3.43
C ILE A 72 7.00 3.75 -2.08
N SER A 73 5.73 3.79 -1.65
CA SER A 73 5.33 3.19 -0.38
C SER A 73 5.59 1.68 -0.36
N THR A 74 5.18 0.98 -1.41
CA THR A 74 5.37 -0.46 -1.58
C THR A 74 6.87 -0.82 -1.55
N ALA A 75 7.71 -0.03 -2.21
CA ALA A 75 9.16 -0.23 -2.21
C ALA A 75 9.80 0.03 -0.83
N LEU A 76 9.36 1.06 -0.09
CA LEU A 76 9.92 1.46 1.21
C LEU A 76 9.39 0.65 2.41
N ASN A 77 8.21 0.03 2.28
CA ASN A 77 7.69 -0.91 3.27
C ASN A 77 8.30 -2.31 3.15
N ASN A 78 9.23 -2.51 2.21
CA ASN A 78 10.02 -3.73 2.09
C ASN A 78 11.12 -3.87 3.17
N SER A 79 10.88 -3.35 4.37
CA SER A 79 11.80 -3.37 5.51
C SER A 79 10.96 -3.50 6.78
N ALA A 80 11.09 -4.52 7.62
CA ALA A 80 12.30 -5.23 8.00
C ALA A 80 12.16 -6.75 7.83
N ALA A 81 13.29 -7.46 7.93
CA ALA A 81 13.29 -8.89 8.21
C ALA A 81 12.35 -9.13 9.42
N SER A 82 11.13 -9.60 9.16
CA SER A 82 10.30 -10.14 10.23
C SER A 82 11.13 -11.23 10.87
N ASP A 83 11.18 -11.18 12.21
CA ASP A 83 12.07 -11.99 13.02
C ASP A 83 11.91 -13.45 12.58
N ARG A 84 12.97 -14.01 11.97
CA ARG A 84 12.95 -15.37 11.44
C ARG A 84 12.84 -16.31 12.64
N THR A 85 11.65 -16.82 12.88
CA THR A 85 11.33 -17.73 13.99
C THR A 85 11.34 -19.19 13.56
N VAL A 86 11.02 -19.46 12.29
CA VAL A 86 10.89 -20.79 11.68
C VAL A 86 11.58 -20.79 10.32
N ASP A 87 12.28 -21.88 9.99
CA ASP A 87 12.99 -22.02 8.71
C ASP A 87 12.17 -22.78 7.66
N PHE A 88 11.48 -23.86 8.07
CA PHE A 88 10.61 -24.67 7.21
C PHE A 88 9.31 -25.02 7.93
N THR A 89 8.21 -25.08 7.18
CA THR A 89 6.90 -25.55 7.65
C THR A 89 6.39 -26.64 6.71
N PHE A 90 6.02 -27.79 7.27
CA PHE A 90 5.54 -28.96 6.54
C PHE A 90 4.04 -29.13 6.74
N LYS A 91 3.37 -29.63 5.70
CA LYS A 91 1.99 -30.14 5.75
C LYS A 91 2.05 -31.66 5.65
N GLY A 92 1.34 -32.35 6.54
CA GLY A 92 1.28 -33.81 6.53
C GLY A 92 1.11 -34.40 7.92
N SER A 93 1.00 -35.73 7.96
CA SER A 93 0.86 -36.43 9.22
C SER A 93 2.16 -36.38 10.03
N GLU A 94 2.04 -36.44 11.36
CA GLU A 94 3.19 -36.52 12.27
C GLU A 94 4.17 -37.63 11.85
N LYS A 95 3.63 -38.80 11.51
CA LYS A 95 4.46 -39.96 11.15
C LYS A 95 5.31 -39.70 9.92
N GLU A 96 4.71 -39.11 8.88
CA GLU A 96 5.42 -38.80 7.64
C GLU A 96 6.50 -37.76 7.87
N VAL A 97 6.14 -36.62 8.47
CA VAL A 97 7.06 -35.50 8.68
C VAL A 97 8.21 -35.90 9.62
N VAL A 98 7.89 -36.46 10.79
CA VAL A 98 8.90 -36.82 11.79
C VAL A 98 9.86 -37.89 11.27
N SER A 99 9.38 -38.84 10.46
CA SER A 99 10.26 -39.87 9.86
C SER A 99 11.35 -39.28 8.96
N VAL A 100 11.03 -38.21 8.24
CA VAL A 100 11.97 -37.51 7.35
C VAL A 100 12.90 -36.61 8.17
N LEU A 101 12.36 -35.82 9.10
CA LEU A 101 13.15 -34.89 9.93
C LEU A 101 14.13 -35.60 10.86
N ALA A 102 13.77 -36.78 11.38
CA ALA A 102 14.62 -37.59 12.24
C ALA A 102 15.59 -38.51 11.47
N SER A 103 15.54 -38.54 10.13
CA SER A 103 16.41 -39.37 9.31
C SER A 103 17.89 -38.97 9.45
N ASP A 104 18.81 -39.92 9.30
CA ASP A 104 20.26 -39.66 9.39
C ASP A 104 20.74 -38.58 8.41
N LYS A 105 19.99 -38.37 7.31
CA LYS A 105 20.29 -37.34 6.32
C LYS A 105 20.00 -35.93 6.82
N LEU A 106 18.90 -35.71 7.56
CA LEU A 106 18.43 -34.38 7.95
C LEU A 106 18.74 -34.03 9.41
N LYS A 107 18.80 -35.05 10.29
CA LYS A 107 19.09 -34.91 11.72
C LYS A 107 20.28 -34.00 12.06
N PRO A 108 21.42 -33.99 11.30
CA PRO A 108 22.53 -33.08 11.60
C PRO A 108 22.19 -31.59 11.46
N TYR A 109 21.17 -31.25 10.66
CA TYR A 109 20.78 -29.87 10.35
C TYR A 109 19.60 -29.38 11.19
N VAL A 110 18.86 -30.27 11.85
CA VAL A 110 17.66 -29.95 12.62
C VAL A 110 18.04 -29.62 14.06
N LYS A 111 17.76 -28.38 14.49
CA LYS A 111 17.87 -27.96 15.90
C LYS A 111 16.68 -28.46 16.70
N ASP A 112 15.50 -28.19 16.16
CA ASP A 112 14.22 -28.46 16.80
C ASP A 112 13.12 -28.59 15.73
N TYR A 113 12.09 -29.35 16.04
CA TYR A 113 10.87 -29.43 15.25
C TYR A 113 9.66 -29.66 16.17
N TYR A 114 8.53 -29.06 15.83
CA TYR A 114 7.33 -29.11 16.66
C TYR A 114 6.07 -28.89 15.84
N ALA A 115 4.96 -29.43 16.34
CA ALA A 115 3.64 -29.20 15.76
C ALA A 115 3.17 -27.76 16.03
N MET A 116 2.64 -27.11 15.00
CA MET A 116 1.94 -25.84 15.04
C MET A 116 0.46 -26.10 14.72
N ARG A 117 -0.36 -26.19 15.76
CA ARG A 117 -1.79 -26.47 15.66
C ARG A 117 -2.55 -25.17 15.52
N LEU A 118 -3.16 -24.99 14.35
CA LEU A 118 -3.89 -23.79 13.94
C LEU A 118 -5.24 -24.25 13.39
N ASP A 119 -6.35 -23.67 13.81
CA ASP A 119 -7.64 -23.99 13.18
C ASP A 119 -8.55 -22.78 13.24
N PHE A 120 -9.56 -22.75 12.37
CA PHE A 120 -10.59 -21.73 12.46
C PHE A 120 -11.54 -22.04 13.63
N PHE A 121 -12.02 -20.99 14.30
CA PHE A 121 -13.06 -21.14 15.31
C PHE A 121 -14.33 -21.70 14.66
N ARG A 122 -14.87 -22.78 15.22
CA ARG A 122 -16.05 -23.44 14.67
C ARG A 122 -17.30 -22.57 14.82
N THR A 123 -17.67 -21.88 13.74
CA THR A 123 -18.96 -21.19 13.65
C THR A 123 -20.02 -22.18 13.20
N SER A 124 -21.11 -22.30 13.97
CA SER A 124 -22.17 -23.27 13.67
C SER A 124 -23.06 -22.79 12.53
N ASP A 125 -22.61 -22.94 11.29
CA ASP A 125 -23.48 -22.84 10.11
C ASP A 125 -23.05 -23.85 9.06
N VAL A 126 -23.60 -25.07 9.17
CA VAL A 126 -24.15 -25.91 8.10
C VAL A 126 -24.50 -27.29 8.71
N LYS A 127 -25.81 -27.50 8.92
CA LYS A 127 -26.49 -28.80 9.06
C LYS A 127 -25.81 -29.88 9.94
N ILE A 128 -25.94 -29.85 11.27
CA ILE A 128 -25.99 -31.08 12.09
C ILE A 128 -26.82 -30.83 13.38
N SER A 129 -27.87 -31.65 13.54
CA SER A 129 -28.67 -32.00 14.73
C SER A 129 -29.03 -30.95 15.81
N LYS A 130 -30.32 -30.95 16.18
CA LYS A 130 -31.04 -30.16 17.21
C LYS A 130 -30.52 -30.23 18.67
N ASN A 131 -29.22 -30.44 18.95
CA ASN A 131 -28.77 -30.54 20.35
C ASN A 131 -27.34 -30.04 20.63
N THR A 132 -26.78 -29.16 19.79
CA THR A 132 -25.45 -28.58 20.02
C THR A 132 -25.61 -27.09 20.29
N ALA A 133 -25.14 -26.62 21.44
CA ALA A 133 -25.15 -25.20 21.80
C ALA A 133 -24.45 -24.37 20.71
N SER A 134 -25.07 -23.25 20.34
CA SER A 134 -24.55 -22.29 19.37
C SER A 134 -23.13 -21.88 19.79
N CYS A 135 -22.11 -22.22 18.99
CA CYS A 135 -20.75 -21.73 19.21
C CYS A 135 -20.67 -20.32 18.63
N ILE A 136 -21.21 -19.36 19.37
CA ILE A 136 -21.16 -17.94 19.00
C ILE A 136 -19.86 -17.36 19.55
N PHE A 137 -19.13 -16.65 18.68
CA PHE A 137 -17.97 -15.86 19.06
C PHE A 137 -18.36 -14.37 19.17
N SER A 138 -17.79 -13.63 20.11
CA SER A 138 -18.00 -12.18 20.20
C SER A 138 -16.77 -11.42 20.70
N TRP A 139 -16.42 -10.35 19.98
CA TRP A 139 -15.40 -9.36 20.35
C TRP A 139 -15.95 -8.19 21.20
N SER A 140 -17.23 -8.21 21.61
CA SER A 140 -17.94 -7.02 22.10
C SER A 140 -17.20 -6.19 23.17
N GLU A 141 -16.62 -6.82 24.19
CA GLU A 141 -15.91 -6.06 25.25
C GLU A 141 -14.55 -5.51 24.75
N LEU A 142 -13.88 -6.22 23.84
CA LEU A 142 -12.70 -5.72 23.15
C LEU A 142 -13.05 -4.52 22.27
N GLU A 143 -14.13 -4.59 21.49
CA GLU A 143 -14.64 -3.50 20.66
C GLU A 143 -15.04 -2.28 21.49
N ASP A 144 -15.71 -2.49 22.63
CA ASP A 144 -16.05 -1.43 23.59
C ASP A 144 -14.80 -0.75 24.17
N SER A 145 -13.75 -1.54 24.43
CA SER A 145 -12.48 -1.03 24.94
C SER A 145 -11.72 -0.25 23.87
N ILE A 146 -11.70 -0.72 22.63
CA ILE A 146 -11.14 0.00 21.48
C ILE A 146 -11.93 1.28 21.21
N SER A 147 -13.26 1.25 21.37
CA SER A 147 -14.14 2.40 21.14
C SER A 147 -13.85 3.58 22.09
N LYS A 148 -13.25 3.33 23.26
CA LYS A 148 -12.82 4.35 24.23
C LYS A 148 -11.47 4.99 23.90
N GLU A 149 -10.68 4.41 23.00
CA GLU A 149 -9.42 4.98 22.56
C GLU A 149 -9.63 6.27 21.77
N LYS A 150 -8.57 7.09 21.68
CA LYS A 150 -8.57 8.33 20.89
C LYS A 150 -8.97 8.05 19.44
N ASN A 151 -9.88 8.86 18.92
CA ASN A 151 -10.32 8.77 17.53
C ASN A 151 -9.14 8.92 16.57
N SER A 152 -9.01 7.95 15.68
CA SER A 152 -7.93 7.79 14.70
C SER A 152 -8.41 6.83 13.60
N ASP A 153 -7.88 6.95 12.39
CA ASP A 153 -8.27 6.10 11.27
C ASP A 153 -7.90 4.63 11.53
N GLU A 154 -6.80 4.40 12.27
CA GLU A 154 -6.35 3.08 12.69
C GLU A 154 -7.35 2.40 13.63
N LYS A 155 -7.99 3.16 14.53
CA LYS A 155 -9.06 2.68 15.42
C LYS A 155 -10.28 2.25 14.61
N ASP A 156 -10.73 3.10 13.68
CA ASP A 156 -11.92 2.84 12.87
C ASP A 156 -11.69 1.64 11.94
N ASN A 157 -10.49 1.52 11.36
CA ASN A 157 -10.08 0.35 10.58
C ASN A 157 -10.07 -0.93 11.43
N LEU A 158 -9.48 -0.89 12.63
CA LEU A 158 -9.45 -2.03 13.56
C LEU A 158 -10.87 -2.49 13.94
N LEU A 159 -11.76 -1.57 14.32
CA LEU A 159 -13.15 -1.90 14.67
C LEU A 159 -13.88 -2.52 13.49
N ARG A 160 -13.69 -1.97 12.28
CA ARG A 160 -14.26 -2.53 11.06
C ARG A 160 -13.77 -3.94 10.81
N ASP A 161 -12.47 -4.19 10.93
CA ASP A 161 -11.89 -5.51 10.67
C ASP A 161 -12.37 -6.56 11.68
N LEU A 162 -12.54 -6.20 12.96
CA LEU A 162 -13.13 -7.08 13.98
C LEU A 162 -14.61 -7.38 13.70
N SER A 163 -15.38 -6.38 13.25
CA SER A 163 -16.81 -6.53 12.97
C SER A 163 -17.12 -7.49 11.81
N TYR A 164 -16.17 -7.71 10.89
CA TYR A 164 -16.30 -8.64 9.76
C TYR A 164 -15.86 -10.06 10.10
N GLN A 165 -15.34 -10.33 11.30
CA GLN A 165 -14.87 -11.67 11.67
C GLN A 165 -15.89 -12.39 12.55
N ASP A 166 -16.58 -13.36 11.95
CA ASP A 166 -17.52 -14.25 12.64
C ASP A 166 -16.82 -15.22 13.63
N GLY A 167 -15.49 -15.37 13.50
CA GLY A 167 -14.66 -16.15 14.42
C GLY A 167 -13.16 -15.95 14.14
N PRO A 168 -12.29 -15.99 15.15
CA PRO A 168 -10.84 -15.92 14.95
C PRO A 168 -10.26 -17.27 14.53
N TYR A 169 -9.02 -17.24 14.02
CA TYR A 169 -8.16 -18.41 14.10
C TYR A 169 -7.74 -18.69 15.54
N LEU A 170 -7.69 -19.96 15.90
CA LEU A 170 -7.20 -20.45 17.18
C LEU A 170 -5.79 -21.02 17.02
N ILE A 171 -4.95 -20.79 18.02
CA ILE A 171 -3.60 -21.33 18.12
C ILE A 171 -3.51 -22.08 19.43
N SER A 172 -3.08 -23.34 19.41
CA SER A 172 -2.93 -24.09 20.66
C SER A 172 -1.76 -23.54 21.51
N LEU A 173 -1.97 -23.44 22.81
CA LEU A 173 -0.96 -22.96 23.77
C LEU A 173 0.31 -23.81 23.74
N SER A 174 0.19 -25.14 23.65
CA SER A 174 1.33 -26.04 23.54
C SER A 174 2.21 -25.74 22.32
N SER A 175 1.59 -25.58 21.14
CA SER A 175 2.29 -25.21 19.91
C SER A 175 2.95 -23.84 19.99
N PHE A 176 2.26 -22.84 20.55
CA PHE A 176 2.81 -21.50 20.66
C PHE A 176 3.98 -21.46 21.66
N ASN A 177 3.90 -22.21 22.76
CA ASN A 177 5.00 -22.35 23.71
C ASN A 177 6.20 -23.11 23.13
N ALA A 178 5.97 -24.09 22.25
CA ALA A 178 7.05 -24.75 21.50
C ALA A 178 7.78 -23.77 20.57
N LEU A 179 7.04 -22.89 19.90
CA LEU A 179 7.60 -21.77 19.14
C LEU A 179 8.43 -20.85 20.03
N LEU A 180 7.91 -20.40 21.18
CA LEU A 180 8.65 -19.51 22.07
C LEU A 180 9.94 -20.16 22.59
N LYS A 181 9.88 -21.45 22.92
CA LYS A 181 11.05 -22.23 23.34
C LYS A 181 12.11 -22.31 22.24
N SER A 182 11.72 -22.53 20.98
CA SER A 182 12.66 -22.66 19.85
C SER A 182 13.48 -21.38 19.62
N ILE A 183 12.89 -20.22 19.94
CA ILE A 183 13.50 -18.89 19.88
C ILE A 183 13.99 -18.36 21.24
N ASN A 184 14.09 -19.23 22.26
CA ASN A 184 14.57 -18.90 23.62
C ASN A 184 13.78 -17.78 24.35
N LYS A 185 12.47 -17.68 24.11
CA LYS A 185 11.56 -16.82 24.87
C LYS A 185 10.85 -17.63 25.98
N ALA A 186 10.43 -16.94 27.04
CA ALA A 186 9.70 -17.56 28.14
C ALA A 186 8.32 -18.05 27.67
N PRO A 187 7.85 -19.23 28.12
CA PRO A 187 6.53 -19.74 27.77
C PRO A 187 5.43 -18.89 28.41
N ILE A 188 4.26 -18.90 27.78
CA ILE A 188 3.02 -18.29 28.28
C ILE A 188 2.32 -19.32 29.16
N ILE A 189 1.80 -18.86 30.29
CA ILE A 189 0.91 -19.64 31.15
C ILE A 189 -0.46 -18.98 31.07
N LEU A 190 -1.48 -19.75 30.69
CA LEU A 190 -2.88 -19.31 30.64
C LEU A 190 -3.70 -20.21 31.57
N GLY A 191 -4.61 -19.62 32.34
CA GLY A 191 -5.65 -20.37 33.06
C GLY A 191 -6.77 -20.88 32.14
N ASP A 192 -7.68 -21.67 32.69
CA ASP A 192 -8.78 -22.31 31.94
C ASP A 192 -9.73 -21.32 31.23
N ASN A 193 -9.82 -20.09 31.73
CA ASN A 193 -10.65 -19.00 31.21
C ASN A 193 -9.80 -17.80 30.76
N GLU A 194 -8.57 -18.05 30.33
CA GLU A 194 -7.67 -17.03 29.78
C GLU A 194 -7.28 -17.36 28.34
N ALA A 195 -7.10 -16.33 27.53
CA ALA A 195 -6.60 -16.42 26.17
C ALA A 195 -5.57 -15.32 25.93
N ALA A 196 -4.65 -15.51 24.98
CA ALA A 196 -3.74 -14.46 24.55
C ALA A 196 -4.05 -14.07 23.09
N MET A 197 -3.77 -12.82 22.74
CA MET A 197 -4.03 -12.33 21.38
C MET A 197 -2.76 -12.40 20.53
N TYR A 198 -2.92 -12.88 19.30
CA TYR A 198 -1.89 -12.88 18.27
C TYR A 198 -2.32 -12.01 17.09
N SER A 199 -1.38 -11.25 16.53
CA SER A 199 -1.57 -10.52 15.28
C SER A 199 -0.28 -10.52 14.46
N SER A 200 -0.37 -10.86 13.17
CA SER A 200 0.79 -10.82 12.28
C SER A 200 1.33 -9.40 12.10
N GLU A 201 2.64 -9.27 11.88
CA GLU A 201 3.31 -7.99 11.57
C GLU A 201 2.72 -7.28 10.34
N VAL A 202 2.04 -8.00 9.43
CA VAL A 202 1.32 -7.40 8.29
C VAL A 202 0.22 -6.42 8.75
N PHE A 203 -0.28 -6.58 9.98
CA PHE A 203 -1.32 -5.76 10.58
C PHE A 203 -0.78 -4.79 11.64
N SER A 204 0.48 -4.35 11.51
CA SER A 204 1.16 -3.51 12.51
C SER A 204 0.46 -2.18 12.80
N TYR A 205 -0.39 -1.66 11.90
CA TYR A 205 -1.15 -0.42 12.12
C TYR A 205 -2.07 -0.48 13.36
N SER A 206 -2.55 -1.67 13.74
CA SER A 206 -3.44 -1.84 14.89
C SER A 206 -2.70 -2.22 16.18
N HIS A 207 -1.42 -2.61 16.10
CA HIS A 207 -0.68 -3.18 17.23
C HIS A 207 -0.54 -2.23 18.41
N ASP A 208 -0.33 -0.94 18.18
CA ASP A 208 -0.17 0.03 19.28
C ASP A 208 -1.49 0.27 20.03
N ILE A 209 -2.62 0.27 19.32
CA ILE A 209 -3.96 0.35 19.93
C ILE A 209 -4.22 -0.92 20.74
N LEU A 210 -4.00 -2.09 20.14
CA LEU A 210 -4.19 -3.37 20.80
C LEU A 210 -3.32 -3.52 22.05
N ARG A 211 -2.03 -3.14 21.99
CA ARG A 211 -1.14 -3.18 23.16
C ARG A 211 -1.62 -2.33 24.33
N ARG A 212 -2.26 -1.17 24.06
CA ARG A 212 -2.85 -0.32 25.11
C ARG A 212 -4.14 -0.93 25.65
N VAL A 213 -5.05 -1.34 24.76
CA VAL A 213 -6.35 -1.92 25.13
C VAL A 213 -6.17 -3.22 25.93
N LEU A 214 -5.22 -4.08 25.56
CA LEU A 214 -4.96 -5.32 26.28
C LEU A 214 -4.49 -5.10 27.72
N GLN A 215 -3.98 -3.91 28.09
CA GLN A 215 -3.59 -3.62 29.48
C GLN A 215 -4.78 -3.65 30.44
N SER A 216 -6.01 -3.42 29.98
CA SER A 216 -7.21 -3.56 30.81
C SER A 216 -7.73 -4.99 30.89
N ASN A 217 -7.06 -5.94 30.21
CA ASN A 217 -7.46 -7.35 30.09
C ASN A 217 -8.95 -7.54 29.72
N PRO A 218 -9.40 -7.01 28.56
CA PRO A 218 -10.78 -7.19 28.10
C PRO A 218 -11.10 -8.68 27.91
N THR A 219 -12.38 -9.04 27.95
CA THR A 219 -12.80 -10.42 27.70
C THR A 219 -13.30 -10.64 26.28
N VAL A 220 -13.29 -11.89 25.84
CA VAL A 220 -13.92 -12.37 24.60
C VAL A 220 -14.85 -13.52 24.94
N SER A 221 -15.96 -13.62 24.22
CA SER A 221 -16.92 -14.72 24.42
C SER A 221 -16.68 -15.82 23.40
N MET A 222 -16.49 -17.05 23.87
CA MET A 222 -16.40 -18.25 23.05
C MET A 222 -17.45 -19.26 23.52
N GLY A 223 -18.56 -19.38 22.77
CA GLY A 223 -19.75 -20.11 23.21
C GLY A 223 -20.39 -19.44 24.43
N GLU A 224 -20.68 -20.22 25.48
CA GLU A 224 -21.27 -19.70 26.72
C GLU A 224 -20.22 -19.21 27.74
N LYS A 225 -18.93 -19.31 27.43
CA LYS A 225 -17.83 -18.94 28.35
C LYS A 225 -17.17 -17.63 27.93
N GLN A 226 -16.78 -16.84 28.93
CA GLN A 226 -15.92 -15.68 28.75
C GLN A 226 -14.47 -16.02 29.05
N TYR A 227 -13.57 -15.49 28.23
CA TYR A 227 -12.13 -15.67 28.34
C TYR A 227 -11.48 -14.30 28.48
N LYS A 228 -10.67 -14.13 29.53
CA LYS A 228 -9.92 -12.91 29.79
C LYS A 228 -8.68 -12.86 28.90
N LEU A 229 -8.49 -11.77 28.16
CA LEU A 229 -7.32 -11.60 27.30
C LEU A 229 -6.09 -11.20 28.14
N ALA A 230 -4.97 -11.90 27.90
CA ALA A 230 -3.67 -11.56 28.46
C ALA A 230 -3.23 -10.15 28.00
N SER A 231 -2.46 -9.46 28.83
CA SER A 231 -2.07 -8.06 28.58
C SER A 231 -1.03 -7.87 27.46
N THR A 232 -0.46 -8.97 26.96
CA THR A 232 0.60 -8.94 25.96
C THR A 232 0.04 -9.35 24.60
N LEU A 233 0.29 -8.52 23.58
CA LEU A 233 0.07 -8.86 22.18
C LEU A 233 1.27 -9.63 21.63
N TYR A 234 1.04 -10.78 21.02
CA TYR A 234 2.07 -11.58 20.39
C TYR A 234 2.09 -11.37 18.87
N THR A 235 3.28 -11.20 18.29
CA THR A 235 3.44 -10.91 16.84
C THR A 235 4.49 -11.77 16.13
N SER A 236 5.11 -12.72 16.85
CA SER A 236 6.15 -13.59 16.28
C SER A 236 5.59 -14.53 15.22
N ASN A 237 6.21 -14.61 14.05
CA ASN A 237 5.74 -15.48 12.97
C ASN A 237 5.59 -16.93 13.47
N ILE A 238 4.42 -17.52 13.20
CA ILE A 238 4.07 -18.84 13.68
C ILE A 238 4.47 -19.96 12.70
N VAL A 239 4.74 -19.62 11.44
CA VAL A 239 5.14 -20.56 10.38
C VAL A 239 6.16 -19.89 9.44
N ALA A 240 6.87 -20.69 8.66
CA ALA A 240 7.77 -20.22 7.60
C ALA A 240 7.00 -19.61 6.42
N ASP A 241 5.78 -20.09 6.15
CA ASP A 241 4.95 -19.56 5.08
C ASP A 241 4.31 -18.22 5.45
N ARG A 242 4.85 -17.13 4.89
CA ARG A 242 4.31 -15.78 5.02
C ARG A 242 2.98 -15.57 4.31
N ALA A 243 2.46 -16.53 3.55
CA ALA A 243 1.09 -16.47 3.05
C ALA A 243 0.06 -16.76 4.16
N ILE A 244 0.45 -17.47 5.22
CA ILE A 244 -0.40 -17.72 6.39
C ILE A 244 -0.29 -16.52 7.33
N THR A 245 -1.14 -15.52 7.10
CA THR A 245 -1.22 -14.30 7.91
C THR A 245 -2.58 -14.21 8.58
N PHE A 246 -2.58 -14.12 9.90
CA PHE A 246 -3.80 -13.85 10.67
C PHE A 246 -3.81 -12.40 11.13
N SER A 247 -4.92 -11.71 10.83
CA SER A 247 -5.19 -10.37 11.34
C SER A 247 -5.24 -10.39 12.86
N TYR A 248 -6.17 -11.17 13.41
CA TYR A 248 -6.39 -11.33 14.84
C TYR A 248 -6.71 -12.81 15.12
N ALA A 249 -5.83 -13.48 15.87
CA ALA A 249 -6.01 -14.86 16.30
C ALA A 249 -5.94 -14.95 17.83
N LEU A 250 -6.47 -16.03 18.39
CA LEU A 250 -6.42 -16.31 19.82
C LEU A 250 -5.52 -17.51 20.11
N ILE A 251 -4.58 -17.33 21.01
CA ILE A 251 -3.83 -18.40 21.64
C ILE A 251 -4.65 -18.88 22.83
N VAL A 252 -5.04 -20.16 22.83
CA VAL A 252 -5.94 -20.76 23.82
C VAL A 252 -5.35 -22.05 24.36
N THR A 253 -5.79 -22.48 25.55
CA THR A 253 -5.39 -23.77 26.12
C THR A 253 -5.71 -24.93 25.17
N ASP A 254 -4.98 -26.04 25.26
CA ASP A 254 -5.20 -27.19 24.36
C ASP A 254 -6.63 -27.75 24.47
N ASP A 255 -7.23 -27.69 25.66
CA ASP A 255 -8.62 -28.11 25.89
C ASP A 255 -9.61 -27.18 25.18
N ALA A 256 -9.41 -25.86 25.27
CA ALA A 256 -10.24 -24.88 24.55
C ALA A 256 -10.05 -25.01 23.03
N PHE A 257 -8.82 -25.23 22.56
CA PHE A 257 -8.54 -25.49 21.15
C PHE A 257 -9.32 -26.73 20.66
N ASN A 258 -9.24 -27.85 21.37
CA ASN A 258 -9.95 -29.08 21.01
C ASN A 258 -11.48 -28.94 21.04
N ALA A 259 -12.00 -28.09 21.93
CA ALA A 259 -13.44 -27.86 22.06
C ALA A 259 -14.01 -26.99 20.93
N PHE A 260 -13.26 -25.98 20.47
CA PHE A 260 -13.76 -24.96 19.55
C PHE A 260 -13.16 -25.02 18.13
N ALA A 261 -12.10 -25.79 17.89
CA ALA A 261 -11.56 -25.97 16.55
C ALA A 261 -12.56 -26.70 15.64
N GLU A 262 -12.60 -26.31 14.35
CA GLU A 262 -13.44 -26.96 13.35
C GLU A 262 -13.04 -28.42 13.09
N GLY A 263 -11.75 -28.74 13.24
CA GLY A 263 -11.18 -30.07 13.06
C GLY A 263 -10.73 -30.32 11.63
N SER A 264 -10.19 -29.30 10.95
CA SER A 264 -9.74 -29.42 9.56
C SER A 264 -8.49 -30.31 9.41
N GLN A 265 -8.27 -30.88 8.22
CA GLN A 265 -7.02 -31.62 7.95
C GLN A 265 -5.79 -30.70 7.88
N ASP A 266 -5.99 -29.42 7.57
CA ASP A 266 -4.94 -28.40 7.53
C ASP A 266 -4.54 -27.90 8.93
N SER A 267 -5.18 -28.41 9.98
CA SER A 267 -4.98 -27.90 11.34
C SER A 267 -3.65 -28.27 11.98
N TYR A 268 -2.88 -29.15 11.34
CA TYR A 268 -1.59 -29.65 11.81
C TYR A 268 -0.48 -29.29 10.84
N LEU A 269 0.23 -28.22 11.16
CA LEU A 269 1.49 -27.86 10.51
C LEU A 269 2.66 -28.31 11.37
N TRP A 270 3.81 -28.52 10.76
CA TRP A 270 5.04 -28.89 11.46
C TRP A 270 6.13 -27.91 11.15
N ASN A 271 6.67 -27.26 12.17
CA ASN A 271 7.76 -26.31 12.01
C ASN A 271 9.10 -26.98 12.28
N MET A 272 10.12 -26.54 11.55
CA MET A 272 11.50 -26.95 11.73
C MET A 272 12.41 -25.72 11.81
N VAL A 273 13.37 -25.81 12.72
CA VAL A 273 14.42 -24.79 12.91
C VAL A 273 15.77 -25.43 12.66
N LEU A 274 16.62 -24.75 11.88
CA LEU A 274 17.96 -25.19 11.57
C LEU A 274 18.93 -24.96 12.74
N THR A 275 19.97 -25.80 12.82
CA THR A 275 21.06 -25.61 13.77
C THR A 275 21.77 -24.28 13.53
N SER A 276 21.96 -23.52 14.61
CA SER A 276 22.52 -22.17 14.52
C SER A 276 23.97 -22.18 14.03
N ASP A 277 24.75 -23.23 14.35
CA ASP A 277 26.13 -23.37 13.90
C ASP A 277 26.21 -23.61 12.39
N PHE A 278 25.34 -24.47 11.85
CA PHE A 278 25.24 -24.72 10.40
C PHE A 278 24.87 -23.45 9.62
N VAL A 279 23.90 -22.68 10.11
CA VAL A 279 23.49 -21.42 9.50
C VAL A 279 24.60 -20.37 9.57
N LYS A 280 25.37 -20.31 10.67
CA LYS A 280 26.51 -19.39 10.83
C LYS A 280 27.67 -19.76 9.92
N GLU A 281 27.96 -21.05 9.75
CA GLU A 281 29.07 -21.55 8.94
C GLU A 281 28.84 -21.33 7.43
N LYS A 282 27.67 -21.72 6.92
CA LYS A 282 27.38 -21.64 5.48
C LYS A 282 26.72 -20.34 5.04
N GLY A 283 26.16 -19.58 5.97
CA GLY A 283 25.24 -18.49 5.68
C GLY A 283 23.83 -19.01 5.39
N LEU A 284 22.81 -18.21 5.73
CA LEU A 284 21.40 -18.60 5.71
C LEU A 284 20.94 -19.18 4.37
N MET A 285 21.24 -18.48 3.27
CA MET A 285 20.77 -18.87 1.94
C MET A 285 21.30 -20.23 1.52
N GLN A 286 22.59 -20.50 1.74
CA GLN A 286 23.22 -21.76 1.36
C GLN A 286 22.81 -22.91 2.29
N ALA A 287 22.66 -22.63 3.59
CA ALA A 287 22.16 -23.58 4.56
C ALA A 287 20.73 -24.05 4.20
N MET A 288 19.84 -23.11 3.88
CA MET A 288 18.48 -23.42 3.48
C MET A 288 18.43 -24.14 2.13
N TYR A 289 19.20 -23.71 1.13
CA TYR A 289 19.26 -24.37 -0.18
C TYR A 289 19.69 -25.84 -0.07
N GLN A 290 20.72 -26.12 0.74
CA GLN A 290 21.18 -27.49 0.94
C GLN A 290 20.12 -28.38 1.60
N VAL A 291 19.38 -27.85 2.58
CA VAL A 291 18.30 -28.60 3.24
C VAL A 291 17.10 -28.75 2.31
N ASP A 292 16.81 -27.75 1.49
CA ASP A 292 15.78 -27.78 0.46
C ASP A 292 16.04 -28.90 -0.57
N GLU A 293 17.27 -29.06 -1.06
CA GLU A 293 17.63 -30.19 -1.95
C GLU A 293 17.37 -31.56 -1.31
N LEU A 294 17.67 -31.71 -0.01
CA LEU A 294 17.39 -32.94 0.72
C LEU A 294 15.89 -33.19 0.87
N LEU A 295 15.12 -32.15 1.19
CA LEU A 295 13.67 -32.22 1.37
C LEU A 295 12.92 -32.44 0.06
N ASN A 296 13.37 -31.89 -1.06
CA ASN A 296 12.78 -32.12 -2.38
C ASN A 296 12.76 -33.60 -2.78
N THR A 297 13.67 -34.42 -2.24
CA THR A 297 13.67 -35.88 -2.48
C THR A 297 12.76 -36.67 -1.55
N SER A 298 12.19 -36.04 -0.52
CA SER A 298 11.38 -36.70 0.52
C SER A 298 9.91 -36.87 0.14
N GLY A 299 9.41 -36.10 -0.83
CA GLY A 299 8.01 -36.10 -1.24
C GLY A 299 7.05 -35.41 -0.26
N LEU A 300 7.57 -34.74 0.79
CA LEU A 300 6.77 -33.92 1.69
C LEU A 300 6.34 -32.61 1.02
N ASP A 301 5.13 -32.13 1.34
CA ASP A 301 4.70 -30.78 1.03
C ASP A 301 5.21 -29.82 2.11
N TYR A 302 6.00 -28.82 1.71
CA TYR A 302 6.62 -27.90 2.64
C TYR A 302 6.84 -26.52 2.03
N GLU A 303 6.92 -25.53 2.91
CA GLU A 303 7.30 -24.16 2.59
C GLU A 303 8.56 -23.78 3.34
N SER A 304 9.47 -23.09 2.67
CA SER A 304 10.68 -22.54 3.30
C SER A 304 10.57 -21.03 3.48
N TYR A 305 11.19 -20.52 4.53
CA TYR A 305 11.27 -19.07 4.77
C TYR A 305 11.86 -18.33 3.57
N LEU A 306 12.87 -18.91 2.90
CA LEU A 306 13.53 -18.30 1.75
C LEU A 306 12.62 -18.25 0.52
N ALA A 307 11.89 -19.34 0.23
CA ALA A 307 10.94 -19.36 -0.88
C ALA A 307 9.79 -18.38 -0.64
N SER A 308 9.24 -18.34 0.58
CA SER A 308 8.18 -17.41 0.95
C SER A 308 8.65 -15.94 0.92
N MET A 309 9.85 -15.65 1.43
CA MET A 309 10.48 -14.34 1.31
C MET A 309 10.72 -13.97 -0.17
N GLY A 310 11.17 -14.92 -0.99
CA GLY A 310 11.37 -14.73 -2.42
C GLY A 310 10.08 -14.34 -3.15
N ARG A 311 8.95 -14.99 -2.84
CA ARG A 311 7.64 -14.62 -3.37
C ARG A 311 7.21 -13.23 -2.92
N GLN A 312 7.37 -12.89 -1.64
CA GLN A 312 7.06 -11.56 -1.14
C GLN A 312 7.87 -10.49 -1.88
N LEU A 313 9.18 -10.69 -2.02
CA LEU A 313 10.05 -9.78 -2.77
C LEU A 313 9.61 -9.67 -4.23
N PHE A 314 9.26 -10.78 -4.88
CA PHE A 314 8.75 -10.77 -6.24
C PHE A 314 7.48 -9.91 -6.36
N TYR A 315 6.50 -10.09 -5.47
CA TYR A 315 5.27 -9.27 -5.50
C TYR A 315 5.55 -7.79 -5.21
N THR A 316 6.41 -7.49 -4.26
CA THR A 316 6.80 -6.11 -3.93
C THR A 316 7.53 -5.44 -5.09
N VAL A 317 8.48 -6.13 -5.73
CA VAL A 317 9.23 -5.61 -6.88
C VAL A 317 8.34 -5.49 -8.10
N ALA A 318 7.53 -6.51 -8.42
CA ALA A 318 6.62 -6.47 -9.56
C ALA A 318 5.54 -5.38 -9.39
N GLY A 319 4.98 -5.23 -8.19
CA GLY A 319 3.98 -4.20 -7.88
C GLY A 319 4.57 -2.78 -7.95
N SER A 320 5.74 -2.55 -7.35
CA SER A 320 6.42 -1.26 -7.42
C SER A 320 6.86 -0.92 -8.86
N TYR A 321 7.44 -1.88 -9.59
CA TYR A 321 7.82 -1.67 -11.00
C TYR A 321 6.61 -1.32 -11.87
N THR A 322 5.51 -2.07 -11.75
CA THR A 322 4.29 -1.84 -12.54
C THR A 322 3.71 -0.45 -12.26
N THR A 323 3.66 -0.05 -11.00
CA THR A 323 3.13 1.26 -10.60
C THR A 323 4.04 2.41 -11.00
N PHE A 324 5.36 2.27 -10.88
CA PHE A 324 6.31 3.26 -11.42
C PHE A 324 6.20 3.39 -12.94
N TYR A 325 6.16 2.27 -13.67
CA TYR A 325 6.01 2.27 -15.12
C TYR A 325 4.74 2.99 -15.54
N LEU A 326 3.61 2.66 -14.91
CA LEU A 326 2.33 3.28 -15.22
C LEU A 326 2.32 4.78 -14.87
N GLY A 327 2.92 5.16 -13.74
CA GLY A 327 3.06 6.57 -13.34
C GLY A 327 3.85 7.40 -14.35
N ILE A 328 5.01 6.89 -14.79
CA ILE A 328 5.82 7.54 -15.83
C ILE A 328 5.04 7.62 -17.15
N MET A 329 4.37 6.55 -17.56
CA MET A 329 3.57 6.51 -18.78
C MET A 329 2.45 7.57 -18.76
N PHE A 330 1.68 7.66 -17.68
CA PHE A 330 0.63 8.66 -17.55
C PHE A 330 1.18 10.08 -17.62
N LEU A 331 2.32 10.32 -16.98
CA LEU A 331 2.94 11.64 -16.96
C LEU A 331 3.50 12.03 -18.34
N ILE A 332 4.12 11.10 -19.07
CA ILE A 332 4.53 11.31 -20.47
C ILE A 332 3.31 11.64 -21.34
N ILE A 333 2.22 10.88 -21.23
CA ILE A 333 1.01 11.09 -22.04
C ILE A 333 0.38 12.45 -21.69
N ALA A 334 0.23 12.78 -20.41
CA ALA A 334 -0.34 14.05 -19.94
C ALA A 334 0.43 15.23 -20.52
N ASN A 335 1.75 15.22 -20.36
CA ASN A 335 2.61 16.28 -20.81
C ASN A 335 2.69 16.37 -22.34
N THR A 336 2.64 15.24 -23.03
CA THR A 336 2.53 15.20 -24.50
C THR A 336 1.24 15.84 -24.96
N VAL A 337 0.10 15.52 -24.34
CA VAL A 337 -1.19 16.12 -24.66
C VAL A 337 -1.18 17.63 -24.40
N LEU A 338 -0.70 18.10 -23.24
CA LEU A 338 -0.59 19.53 -22.93
C LEU A 338 0.31 20.27 -23.93
N GLY A 339 1.52 19.77 -24.13
CA GLY A 339 2.52 20.39 -25.00
C GLY A 339 2.08 20.44 -26.46
N LEU A 340 1.56 19.32 -26.99
CA LEU A 340 1.09 19.25 -28.37
C LEU A 340 -0.10 20.19 -28.60
N LYS A 341 -1.07 20.20 -27.68
CA LYS A 341 -2.25 21.07 -27.81
C LYS A 341 -1.87 22.55 -27.71
N PHE A 342 -0.96 22.91 -26.81
CA PHE A 342 -0.42 24.26 -26.74
C PHE A 342 0.27 24.68 -28.06
N LEU A 343 1.18 23.85 -28.58
CA LEU A 343 1.93 24.14 -29.82
C LEU A 343 1.00 24.22 -31.04
N MET A 344 0.00 23.33 -31.15
CA MET A 344 -1.02 23.39 -32.21
C MET A 344 -1.78 24.72 -32.17
N GLN A 345 -2.15 25.18 -30.97
CA GLN A 345 -2.87 26.43 -30.79
C GLN A 345 -1.99 27.65 -31.09
N GLN A 346 -0.73 27.63 -30.67
CA GLN A 346 0.25 28.65 -31.01
C GLN A 346 0.42 28.74 -32.53
N LYS A 347 0.54 27.60 -33.22
CA LYS A 347 0.63 27.54 -34.68
C LYS A 347 -0.63 28.08 -35.37
N SER A 348 -1.82 27.75 -34.86
CA SER A 348 -3.10 28.26 -35.38
C SER A 348 -3.21 29.79 -35.22
N THR A 349 -2.66 30.34 -34.14
CA THR A 349 -2.70 31.77 -33.83
C THR A 349 -1.45 32.54 -34.28
N ARG A 350 -0.61 31.93 -35.13
CA ARG A 350 0.64 32.50 -35.65
C ARG A 350 0.47 33.89 -36.27
N HIS A 351 -0.62 34.13 -36.99
CA HIS A 351 -0.92 35.44 -37.58
C HIS A 351 -0.96 36.56 -36.53
N ARG A 352 -1.51 36.29 -35.34
CA ARG A 352 -1.62 37.29 -34.27
C ARG A 352 -0.25 37.66 -33.69
N TYR A 353 0.64 36.68 -33.54
CA TYR A 353 2.03 36.93 -33.17
C TYR A 353 2.75 37.79 -34.22
N SER A 354 2.49 37.54 -35.51
CA SER A 354 3.01 38.38 -36.60
C SER A 354 2.47 39.82 -36.54
N THR A 355 1.16 40.01 -36.32
CA THR A 355 0.57 41.35 -36.17
C THR A 355 1.21 42.13 -35.02
N VAL A 356 1.43 41.50 -33.87
CA VAL A 356 2.05 42.17 -32.71
C VAL A 356 3.53 42.47 -32.96
N ALA A 357 4.24 41.63 -33.71
CA ALA A 357 5.61 41.92 -34.16
C ALA A 357 5.64 43.15 -35.09
N ILE A 358 4.72 43.25 -36.06
CA ILE A 358 4.59 44.41 -36.96
C ILE A 358 4.25 45.69 -36.17
N LEU A 359 3.49 45.58 -35.09
CA LEU A 359 3.18 46.69 -34.18
C LEU A 359 4.36 47.10 -33.26
N GLY A 360 5.55 46.52 -33.45
CA GLY A 360 6.79 46.95 -32.79
C GLY A 360 7.24 46.11 -31.59
N ALA A 361 6.62 44.96 -31.33
CA ALA A 361 7.08 44.06 -30.26
C ALA A 361 8.36 43.31 -30.67
N SER A 362 9.37 43.28 -29.79
CA SER A 362 10.60 42.52 -30.04
C SER A 362 10.36 41.01 -29.97
N VAL A 363 11.18 40.23 -30.68
CA VAL A 363 11.12 38.75 -30.62
C VAL A 363 11.36 38.24 -29.20
N GLU A 364 12.26 38.85 -28.43
CA GLU A 364 12.47 38.46 -27.02
C GLU A 364 11.20 38.67 -26.19
N SER A 365 10.45 39.74 -26.43
CA SER A 365 9.20 40.04 -25.73
C SER A 365 8.10 39.04 -26.06
N LEU A 366 8.02 38.59 -27.32
CA LEU A 366 7.08 37.55 -27.77
C LEU A 366 7.43 36.17 -27.20
N CYS A 367 8.71 35.80 -27.19
CA CYS A 367 9.20 34.60 -26.51
C CYS A 367 8.86 34.63 -25.02
N SER A 368 9.10 35.75 -24.34
CA SER A 368 8.76 35.91 -22.92
C SER A 368 7.26 35.76 -22.67
N SER A 369 6.42 36.35 -23.53
CA SER A 369 4.95 36.19 -23.46
C SER A 369 4.56 34.72 -23.62
N ALA A 370 5.10 34.02 -24.61
CA ALA A 370 4.79 32.61 -24.84
C ALA A 370 5.24 31.71 -23.67
N ARG A 371 6.42 31.96 -23.09
CA ARG A 371 6.88 31.24 -21.89
C ARG A 371 5.95 31.42 -20.71
N ILE A 372 5.44 32.64 -20.47
CA ILE A 372 4.43 32.92 -19.43
C ILE A 372 3.13 32.15 -19.71
N GLN A 373 2.67 32.14 -20.98
CA GLN A 373 1.47 31.37 -21.35
C GLN A 373 1.64 29.88 -21.09
N ILE A 374 2.79 29.30 -21.43
CA ILE A 374 3.10 27.88 -21.16
C ILE A 374 3.08 27.62 -19.65
N TRP A 375 3.75 28.46 -18.87
CA TRP A 375 3.86 28.29 -17.42
C TRP A 375 2.50 28.32 -16.74
N ILE A 376 1.63 29.26 -17.13
CA ILE A 376 0.27 29.35 -16.57
C ILE A 376 -0.60 28.19 -17.09
N TYR A 377 -0.49 27.81 -18.37
CA TYR A 377 -1.27 26.73 -18.96
C TYR A 377 -0.97 25.36 -18.31
N PHE A 378 0.32 25.00 -18.19
CA PHE A 378 0.75 23.80 -17.49
C PHE A 378 0.44 23.90 -16.00
N GLY A 379 0.72 25.06 -15.39
CA GLY A 379 0.44 25.34 -13.98
C GLY A 379 -1.02 25.12 -13.60
N LEU A 380 -1.99 25.49 -14.46
CA LEU A 380 -3.41 25.21 -14.23
C LEU A 380 -3.71 23.71 -14.16
N ALA A 381 -3.20 22.92 -15.12
CA ALA A 381 -3.39 21.47 -15.13
C ALA A 381 -2.75 20.80 -13.90
N ILE A 382 -1.51 21.17 -13.60
CA ILE A 382 -0.74 20.65 -12.47
C ILE A 382 -1.39 21.03 -11.14
N SER A 383 -1.86 22.28 -10.98
CA SER A 383 -2.44 22.74 -9.71
C SER A 383 -3.70 21.98 -9.35
N VAL A 384 -4.60 21.76 -10.33
CA VAL A 384 -5.81 20.96 -10.13
C VAL A 384 -5.42 19.51 -9.81
N ALA A 385 -4.46 18.95 -10.55
CA ALA A 385 -4.00 17.59 -10.31
C ALA A 385 -3.39 17.40 -8.91
N LEU A 386 -2.58 18.35 -8.41
CA LEU A 386 -1.99 18.30 -7.08
C LEU A 386 -3.06 18.34 -5.98
N ILE A 387 -4.06 19.22 -6.10
CA ILE A 387 -5.18 19.29 -5.14
C ILE A 387 -5.94 17.96 -5.15
N SER A 388 -6.27 17.43 -6.33
CA SER A 388 -6.94 16.13 -6.45
C SER A 388 -6.09 14.98 -5.93
N SER A 389 -4.76 15.05 -6.07
CA SER A 389 -3.83 14.00 -5.64
C SER A 389 -3.77 13.86 -4.13
N ILE A 390 -3.95 14.95 -3.38
CA ILE A 390 -4.04 14.89 -1.91
C ILE A 390 -5.21 13.97 -1.51
N PHE A 391 -6.40 14.21 -2.07
CA PHE A 391 -7.57 13.38 -1.80
C PHE A 391 -7.43 11.96 -2.35
N GLY A 392 -6.81 11.80 -3.54
CA GLY A 392 -6.55 10.49 -4.13
C GLY A 392 -5.61 9.62 -3.29
N ILE A 393 -4.53 10.22 -2.77
CA ILE A 393 -3.58 9.54 -1.90
C ILE A 393 -4.24 9.20 -0.56
N TRP A 394 -5.03 10.11 0.04
CA TRP A 394 -5.77 9.80 1.27
C TRP A 394 -6.76 8.66 1.09
N SER A 395 -7.58 8.69 0.04
CA SER A 395 -8.52 7.58 -0.23
C SER A 395 -7.80 6.25 -0.47
N MET A 396 -6.58 6.27 -1.00
CA MET A 396 -5.75 5.08 -1.16
C MET A 396 -5.18 4.58 0.17
N LEU A 397 -4.80 5.49 1.07
CA LEU A 397 -4.34 5.15 2.43
C LEU A 397 -5.45 4.45 3.22
N ASP A 398 -6.67 4.98 3.15
CA ASP A 398 -7.84 4.39 3.81
C ASP A 398 -8.18 3.00 3.26
N ALA A 399 -8.06 2.82 1.94
CA ALA A 399 -8.34 1.55 1.28
C ALA A 399 -7.26 0.49 1.52
N PHE A 400 -6.00 0.90 1.73
CA PHE A 400 -4.86 0.00 1.90
C PHE A 400 -3.97 0.41 3.09
N PRO A 401 -4.49 0.35 4.34
CA PRO A 401 -3.77 0.80 5.53
C PRO A 401 -2.46 0.00 5.76
N ASN A 402 -2.44 -1.26 5.35
CA ASN A 402 -1.28 -2.16 5.49
C ASN A 402 -0.16 -1.86 4.48
N SER A 403 -0.47 -1.11 3.42
CA SER A 403 0.48 -0.85 2.33
C SER A 403 1.34 0.39 2.56
N ILE A 404 0.97 1.26 3.52
CA ILE A 404 1.64 2.54 3.80
C ILE A 404 1.78 2.77 5.31
N SER A 405 2.99 2.57 5.85
CA SER A 405 3.29 2.98 7.23
C SER A 405 3.29 4.50 7.37
N ILE A 406 2.47 5.04 8.28
CA ILE A 406 2.22 6.49 8.43
C ILE A 406 3.48 7.26 8.82
N ASN A 407 4.39 6.67 9.61
CA ASN A 407 5.68 7.29 9.94
C ASN A 407 6.66 7.36 8.75
N LYS A 408 6.50 6.52 7.72
CA LYS A 408 7.25 6.63 6.45
C LYS A 408 6.47 7.36 5.35
N SER A 409 5.19 7.68 5.59
CA SER A 409 4.29 8.30 4.61
C SER A 409 4.71 9.73 4.24
N THR A 410 5.18 10.52 5.22
CA THR A 410 5.69 11.88 4.95
C THR A 410 6.89 11.86 4.00
N SER A 411 7.85 10.95 4.22
CA SER A 411 9.00 10.79 3.33
C SER A 411 8.59 10.29 1.93
N THR A 412 7.59 9.41 1.84
CA THR A 412 7.09 8.86 0.58
C THR A 412 6.46 9.95 -0.30
N VAL A 413 5.61 10.81 0.29
CA VAL A 413 4.98 11.92 -0.42
C VAL A 413 6.01 12.94 -0.89
N VAL A 414 7.01 13.25 -0.06
CA VAL A 414 8.07 14.19 -0.41
C VAL A 414 8.90 13.68 -1.59
N ILE A 415 9.31 12.41 -1.58
CA ILE A 415 10.08 11.81 -2.69
C ILE A 415 9.25 11.81 -3.98
N SER A 416 7.97 11.42 -3.91
CA SER A 416 7.04 11.44 -5.05
C SER A 416 6.94 12.84 -5.66
N LEU A 417 6.80 13.86 -4.81
CA LEU A 417 6.70 15.26 -5.23
C LEU A 417 7.98 15.77 -5.88
N ILE A 418 9.15 15.40 -5.36
CA ILE A 418 10.44 15.79 -5.95
C ILE A 418 10.61 15.20 -7.35
N VAL A 419 10.35 13.89 -7.51
CA VAL A 419 10.43 13.21 -8.81
C VAL A 419 9.46 13.85 -9.82
N PHE A 420 8.23 14.13 -9.38
CA PHE A 420 7.23 14.82 -10.18
C PHE A 420 7.69 16.21 -10.62
N ILE A 421 8.15 17.07 -9.70
CA ILE A 421 8.60 18.44 -9.99
C ILE A 421 9.75 18.43 -11.00
N VAL A 422 10.75 17.56 -10.80
CA VAL A 422 11.90 17.46 -11.72
C VAL A 422 11.43 17.09 -13.13
N PHE A 423 10.51 16.14 -13.25
CA PHE A 423 9.98 15.73 -14.55
C PHE A 423 9.21 16.86 -15.24
N GLU A 424 8.29 17.51 -14.51
CA GLU A 424 7.47 18.61 -15.04
C GLU A 424 8.33 19.80 -15.50
N LEU A 425 9.36 20.17 -14.71
CA LEU A 425 10.27 21.26 -15.08
C LEU A 425 11.06 20.94 -16.36
N CYS A 426 11.58 19.71 -16.49
CA CYS A 426 12.25 19.26 -17.71
C CYS A 426 11.32 19.36 -18.92
N TYR A 427 10.06 18.95 -18.77
CA TYR A 427 9.10 18.97 -19.86
C TYR A 427 8.67 20.38 -20.26
N ILE A 428 8.35 21.25 -19.29
CA ILE A 428 8.02 22.66 -19.54
C ILE A 428 9.19 23.34 -20.25
N TRP A 429 10.43 23.11 -19.82
CA TRP A 429 11.63 23.65 -20.47
C TRP A 429 11.75 23.20 -21.93
N MET A 430 11.50 21.91 -22.22
CA MET A 430 11.51 21.38 -23.59
C MET A 430 10.46 22.08 -24.47
N ILE A 431 9.24 22.28 -23.97
CA ILE A 431 8.16 22.96 -24.71
C ILE A 431 8.46 24.45 -24.91
N GLN A 432 9.02 25.13 -23.90
CA GLN A 432 9.45 26.52 -24.03
C GLN A 432 10.49 26.70 -25.12
N ARG A 433 11.50 25.81 -25.18
CA ARG A 433 12.51 25.82 -26.24
C ARG A 433 11.88 25.66 -27.63
N LYS A 434 10.95 24.72 -27.78
CA LYS A 434 10.23 24.50 -29.06
C LYS A 434 9.36 25.68 -29.45
N SER A 435 8.71 26.31 -28.49
CA SER A 435 7.91 27.52 -28.71
C SER A 435 8.78 28.70 -29.15
N ASP A 436 9.93 28.89 -28.53
CA ASP A 436 10.90 29.93 -28.89
C ASP A 436 11.47 29.72 -30.30
N GLU A 437 11.77 28.47 -30.69
CA GLU A 437 12.19 28.11 -32.05
C GLU A 437 11.13 28.51 -33.10
N GLU A 438 9.84 28.24 -32.84
CA GLU A 438 8.75 28.59 -33.77
C GLU A 438 8.51 30.10 -33.87
N ILE A 439 8.65 30.86 -32.77
CA ILE A 439 8.52 32.32 -32.79
C ILE A 439 9.68 32.95 -33.57
N LYS A 440 10.90 32.46 -33.43
CA LYS A 440 12.08 32.99 -34.13
C LYS A 440 11.96 32.88 -35.66
N LYS A 441 11.33 31.80 -36.17
CA LYS A 441 11.03 31.63 -37.61
C LYS A 441 10.10 32.71 -38.18
N LEU A 442 9.40 33.49 -37.34
CA LEU A 442 8.60 34.62 -37.82
C LEU A 442 9.47 35.75 -38.38
N LYS A 443 10.71 35.89 -37.91
CA LYS A 443 11.67 36.92 -38.36
C LYS A 443 12.31 36.60 -39.71
N GLU A 444 12.28 35.33 -40.15
CA GLU A 444 12.89 34.92 -41.42
C GLU A 444 11.96 35.15 -42.63
N ILE A 445 10.70 35.55 -42.40
CA ILE A 445 9.65 35.66 -43.44
C ILE A 445 9.18 37.12 -43.63
N GLY A 446 9.50 38.03 -42.71
CA GLY A 446 9.25 39.47 -42.83
C GLY A 446 10.55 40.24 -42.93
#